data_AF-A0A0A9DI21-F1
#
_entry.id   AF-A0A0A9DI21-F1
#
_cell.length_a   1.000
_cell.length_b   1.000
_cell.length_c   1.000
_cell.angle_alpha   90.00
_cell.angle_beta   90.00
_cell.angle_gamma   90.00
#
_symmetry.space_group_name_H-M   'P 1'
#
loop_
_entity.id
_entity.type
_entity.pdbx_description
1 polymer ?
#
loop_
_entity_poly.entity_id
_entity_poly.type
_entity_poly.pdbx_seq_one_letter_code
_entity_poly.pdbx_strand_id
1 'polypeptide(L)'
;MLSKGQGNTMRTYELLVCALEKDNRAEEAHRIWQKKIAHDLHSVPWRFCHLMLATYYRNNRLDRLVKLFKELEACGRKLPSKDIIWKVEDAYEMLGLPEEKKALLDKYKDLYNKPSRNDRKKGSKFKKAEMNKTAG
;
A
#
# COMPACT_ATOMS: atom_id res chain seq x y z
N MET A 1 19.87 23.65 -6.85
CA MET A 1 21.06 23.07 -6.20
C MET A 1 20.62 22.31 -4.95
N LEU A 2 20.68 20.98 -4.96
CA LEU A 2 20.63 20.16 -3.73
C LEU A 2 22.02 19.58 -3.55
N SER A 3 22.96 20.40 -3.07
CA SER A 3 24.32 19.96 -2.77
C SER A 3 24.56 20.04 -1.28
N LYS A 4 24.97 18.89 -0.74
CA LYS A 4 25.47 18.62 0.62
C LYS A 4 24.42 18.71 1.74
N GLY A 5 23.88 17.54 2.09
CA GLY A 5 23.48 17.18 3.45
C GLY A 5 22.21 17.80 4.04
N GLN A 6 21.68 18.89 3.49
CA GLN A 6 20.46 19.53 4.00
C GLN A 6 19.27 19.21 3.11
N GLY A 7 18.35 18.38 3.62
CA GLY A 7 17.14 17.93 2.92
C GLY A 7 17.05 16.42 2.66
N ASN A 8 17.93 15.61 3.25
CA ASN A 8 17.94 14.15 3.07
C ASN A 8 16.88 13.39 3.90
N THR A 9 15.89 14.07 4.44
CA THR A 9 14.79 13.44 5.18
C THR A 9 13.80 12.83 4.18
N MET A 10 13.31 11.61 4.44
CA MET A 10 12.28 10.94 3.62
C MET A 10 11.08 11.86 3.31
N ARG A 11 10.73 12.75 4.23
CA ARG A 11 9.67 13.76 4.07
C ARG A 11 9.90 14.74 2.90
N THR A 12 11.15 15.09 2.61
CA THR A 12 11.49 15.95 1.47
C THR A 12 11.20 15.21 0.16
N TYR A 13 11.58 13.93 0.08
CA TYR A 13 11.30 13.08 -1.08
C TYR A 13 9.80 12.81 -1.24
N GLU A 14 9.06 12.62 -0.13
CA GLU A 14 7.60 12.55 -0.11
C GLU A 14 6.96 13.77 -0.77
N LEU A 15 7.34 14.97 -0.33
CA LEU A 15 6.82 16.22 -0.86
C LEU A 15 7.19 16.42 -2.33
N LEU A 16 8.42 16.08 -2.72
CA LEU A 16 8.89 16.18 -4.10
C LEU A 16 8.11 15.26 -5.04
N VAL A 17 7.87 14.01 -4.64
CA VAL A 17 7.04 13.07 -5.41
C VAL A 17 5.59 13.59 -5.51
N CYS A 18 5.01 14.10 -4.41
CA CYS A 18 3.68 14.69 -4.45
C CYS A 18 3.59 15.88 -5.42
N ALA A 19 4.60 16.76 -5.41
CA ALA A 19 4.65 17.91 -6.31
C ALA A 19 4.75 17.46 -7.77
N LEU A 20 5.65 16.52 -8.06
CA LEU A 20 5.84 15.98 -9.41
C LEU A 20 4.60 15.20 -9.92
N GLU A 21 3.88 14.52 -9.03
CA GLU A 21 2.61 13.87 -9.38
C GLU A 21 1.55 14.90 -9.78
N LYS A 22 1.41 15.98 -9.01
CA LYS A 22 0.50 17.10 -9.34
C LYS A 22 0.87 17.82 -10.64
N ASP A 23 2.16 17.91 -10.94
CA ASP A 23 2.67 18.48 -12.19
C ASP A 23 2.57 17.51 -13.39
N ASN A 24 1.93 16.35 -13.23
CA ASN A 24 1.82 15.28 -14.23
C ASN A 24 3.19 14.75 -14.72
N ARG A 25 4.26 14.96 -13.93
CA ARG A 25 5.64 14.55 -14.20
C ARG A 25 5.99 13.27 -13.45
N ALA A 26 5.13 12.26 -13.58
CA ALA A 26 5.26 10.97 -12.89
C ALA A 26 6.56 10.21 -13.26
N GLU A 27 7.10 10.45 -14.46
CA GLU A 27 8.38 9.88 -14.91
C GLU A 27 9.55 10.33 -14.03
N GLU A 28 9.59 11.60 -13.66
CA GLU A 28 10.66 12.17 -12.85
C GLU A 28 10.55 11.71 -11.40
N ALA A 29 9.33 11.63 -10.88
CA ALA A 29 9.06 11.02 -9.57
C ALA A 29 9.58 9.57 -9.52
N HIS A 30 9.36 8.80 -10.59
CA HIS A 30 9.89 7.44 -10.70
C HIS A 30 11.43 7.40 -10.76
N ARG A 31 12.07 8.30 -11.51
CA ARG A 31 13.53 8.38 -11.57
C ARG A 31 14.15 8.67 -10.21
N ILE A 32 13.54 9.58 -9.44
CA ILE A 32 13.98 9.89 -8.07
C ILE A 32 13.82 8.66 -7.18
N TRP A 33 12.65 8.00 -7.25
CA TRP A 33 12.39 6.76 -6.53
C TRP A 33 13.46 5.69 -6.81
N GLN A 34 13.73 5.39 -8.08
CA GLN A 34 14.74 4.39 -8.44
C GLN A 34 16.14 4.77 -7.97
N LYS A 35 16.55 6.03 -8.20
CA LYS A 35 17.92 6.47 -7.94
C LYS A 35 18.23 6.60 -6.45
N LYS A 36 17.25 6.99 -5.64
CA LYS A 36 17.48 7.36 -4.24
C LYS A 36 16.86 6.41 -3.23
N ILE A 37 15.93 5.54 -3.62
CA ILE A 37 15.03 4.90 -2.67
C ILE A 37 14.86 3.40 -2.93
N ALA A 38 14.79 2.98 -4.20
CA ALA A 38 14.61 1.57 -4.56
C ALA A 38 15.75 0.64 -4.06
N HIS A 39 16.92 1.18 -3.75
CA HIS A 39 18.07 0.39 -3.28
C HIS A 39 17.98 -0.03 -1.82
N ASP A 40 17.25 0.71 -0.97
CA ASP A 40 17.07 0.37 0.44
C ASP A 40 15.60 0.51 0.82
N LEU A 41 14.79 -0.34 0.22
CA LEU A 41 13.37 -0.43 0.53
C LEU A 41 13.16 -0.63 2.03
N HIS A 42 13.97 -1.45 2.71
CA HIS A 42 13.81 -1.77 4.14
C HIS A 42 13.76 -0.53 5.03
N SER A 43 14.59 0.47 4.75
CA SER A 43 14.63 1.74 5.49
C SER A 43 13.52 2.73 5.11
N VAL A 44 12.75 2.44 4.06
CA VAL A 44 11.67 3.33 3.59
C VAL A 44 10.42 3.16 4.46
N PRO A 45 9.85 4.24 5.00
CA PRO A 45 8.57 4.20 5.70
C PRO A 45 7.45 3.70 4.79
N TRP A 46 6.57 2.84 5.32
CA TRP A 46 5.46 2.29 4.55
C TRP A 46 4.55 3.36 3.93
N ARG A 47 4.37 4.49 4.62
CA ARG A 47 3.58 5.62 4.12
C ARG A 47 4.08 6.11 2.76
N PHE A 48 5.40 6.13 2.55
CA PHE A 48 5.98 6.56 1.30
C PHE A 48 5.85 5.49 0.19
N CYS A 49 6.01 4.21 0.54
CA CYS A 49 5.71 3.10 -0.38
C CYS A 49 4.24 3.17 -0.86
N HIS A 50 3.31 3.44 0.05
CA HIS A 50 1.90 3.62 -0.28
C HIS A 50 1.69 4.81 -1.22
N LEU A 51 2.33 5.96 -0.95
CA LEU A 51 2.27 7.11 -1.85
C LEU A 51 2.69 6.73 -3.27
N MET A 52 3.81 6.03 -3.43
CA MET A 52 4.29 5.61 -4.74
C MET A 52 3.36 4.65 -5.47
N LEU A 53 2.80 3.66 -4.76
CA LEU A 53 1.82 2.74 -5.34
C LEU A 53 0.58 3.50 -5.82
N ALA A 54 0.08 4.45 -5.03
CA ALA A 54 -1.05 5.29 -5.41
C ALA A 54 -0.73 6.19 -6.62
N THR A 55 0.47 6.77 -6.66
CA THR A 55 0.94 7.57 -7.81
C THR A 55 1.02 6.72 -9.07
N TYR A 56 1.56 5.50 -9.02
CA TYR A 56 1.62 4.63 -10.20
C TYR A 56 0.23 4.21 -10.68
N TYR A 57 -0.68 3.91 -9.76
CA TYR A 57 -2.04 3.56 -10.10
C TYR A 57 -2.76 4.71 -10.85
N ARG A 58 -2.71 5.93 -10.30
CA ARG A 58 -3.36 7.12 -10.90
C ARG A 58 -2.81 7.48 -12.27
N ASN A 59 -1.51 7.24 -12.49
CA ASN A 59 -0.84 7.54 -13.76
C ASN A 59 -0.87 6.36 -14.74
N ASN A 60 -1.67 5.32 -14.48
CA ASN A 60 -1.77 4.11 -15.28
C ASN A 60 -0.41 3.41 -15.54
N ARG A 61 0.53 3.52 -14.60
CA ARG A 61 1.85 2.86 -14.63
C ARG A 61 1.80 1.53 -13.91
N LEU A 62 0.88 0.67 -14.35
CA LEU A 62 0.54 -0.59 -13.69
C LEU A 62 1.71 -1.57 -13.67
N ASP A 63 2.55 -1.55 -14.71
CA ASP A 63 3.80 -2.33 -14.80
C ASP A 63 4.74 -2.03 -13.63
N ARG A 64 4.91 -0.74 -13.30
CA ARG A 64 5.76 -0.27 -12.21
C ARG A 64 5.13 -0.53 -10.85
N LEU A 65 3.80 -0.44 -10.77
CA LEU A 65 3.05 -0.77 -9.56
C LEU A 65 3.27 -2.22 -9.16
N VAL A 66 3.08 -3.15 -10.10
CA VAL A 66 3.28 -4.59 -9.87
C VAL A 66 4.73 -4.89 -9.50
N LYS A 67 5.71 -4.27 -10.18
CA LYS A 67 7.13 -4.45 -9.84
C LYS A 67 7.43 -4.00 -8.40
N LEU A 68 6.99 -2.80 -8.04
CA LEU A 68 7.18 -2.27 -6.69
C LEU A 68 6.51 -3.17 -5.64
N PHE A 69 5.32 -3.68 -5.94
CA PHE A 69 4.62 -4.61 -5.06
C PHE A 69 5.44 -5.88 -4.79
N LYS A 70 5.98 -6.51 -5.85
CA LYS A 70 6.82 -7.71 -5.72
C LYS A 70 8.09 -7.44 -4.91
N GLU A 71 8.73 -6.28 -5.11
CA GLU A 71 9.89 -5.86 -4.31
C GLU A 71 9.54 -5.66 -2.83
N LEU A 72 8.38 -5.07 -2.52
CA LEU A 72 7.91 -4.91 -1.14
C LEU A 72 7.58 -6.24 -0.47
N GLU A 73 7.03 -7.18 -1.24
CA GLU A 73 6.75 -8.54 -0.77
C GLU A 73 8.04 -9.32 -0.49
N ALA A 74 9.06 -9.18 -1.35
CA ALA A 74 10.38 -9.77 -1.16
C ALA A 74 11.10 -9.23 0.08
N CYS A 75 10.87 -7.96 0.45
CA CYS A 75 11.35 -7.41 1.72
C CYS A 75 10.70 -8.05 2.96
N GLY A 76 9.73 -8.96 2.81
CA GLY A 76 9.08 -9.65 3.93
C GLY A 76 8.24 -8.74 4.83
N ARG A 77 7.94 -7.52 4.37
CA ARG A 77 7.16 -6.55 5.15
C ARG A 77 5.68 -6.87 5.04
N LYS A 78 5.01 -6.90 6.19
CA LYS A 78 3.58 -7.21 6.27
C LYS A 78 2.77 -6.08 5.64
N LEU A 79 2.07 -6.38 4.54
CA LEU A 79 1.22 -5.40 3.87
C LEU A 79 0.11 -4.90 4.83
N PRO A 80 -0.04 -3.58 5.02
CA PRO A 80 -0.90 -3.06 6.06
C PRO A 80 -2.33 -2.72 5.60
N SER A 81 -2.68 -2.79 4.31
CA SER A 81 -4.01 -2.34 3.85
C SER A 81 -4.61 -3.15 2.70
N LYS A 82 -5.92 -3.45 2.82
CA LYS A 82 -6.75 -4.07 1.78
C LYS A 82 -6.81 -3.23 0.51
N ASP A 83 -6.76 -1.90 0.64
CA ASP A 83 -6.82 -0.96 -0.49
C ASP A 83 -5.68 -1.17 -1.50
N ILE A 84 -4.48 -1.49 -1.00
CA ILE A 84 -3.31 -1.75 -1.86
C ILE A 84 -3.50 -3.07 -2.61
N ILE A 85 -4.02 -4.10 -1.94
CA ILE A 85 -4.25 -5.41 -2.55
C ILE A 85 -5.27 -5.28 -3.69
N TRP A 86 -6.35 -4.52 -3.47
CA TRP A 86 -7.33 -4.24 -4.50
C TRP A 86 -6.75 -3.48 -5.70
N LYS A 87 -5.88 -2.49 -5.48
CA LYS A 87 -5.20 -1.77 -6.59
C LYS A 87 -4.25 -2.66 -7.38
N VAL A 88 -3.59 -3.59 -6.72
CA VAL A 88 -2.67 -4.54 -7.36
C VAL A 88 -3.45 -5.62 -8.12
N GLU A 89 -4.58 -6.06 -7.56
CA GLU A 89 -5.53 -6.95 -8.24
C GLU A 89 -6.05 -6.33 -9.53
N ASP A 90 -6.50 -5.08 -9.46
CA ASP A 90 -6.99 -4.31 -10.61
C ASP A 90 -5.86 -4.09 -11.65
N ALA A 91 -4.64 -3.81 -11.18
CA ALA A 91 -3.48 -3.71 -12.05
C ALA A 91 -3.18 -5.03 -12.79
N TYR A 92 -3.27 -6.18 -12.11
CA TYR A 92 -3.08 -7.48 -12.74
C TYR A 92 -4.17 -7.79 -13.76
N GLU A 93 -5.42 -7.38 -13.51
CA GLU A 93 -6.52 -7.55 -14.45
C GLU A 93 -6.34 -6.70 -15.71
N MET A 94 -6.00 -5.42 -15.54
CA MET A 94 -5.71 -4.51 -16.65
C MET A 94 -4.46 -4.91 -17.45
N LEU A 95 -3.47 -5.54 -16.82
CA LEU A 95 -2.29 -6.09 -17.49
C LEU A 95 -2.52 -7.48 -18.11
N GLY A 96 -3.70 -8.09 -17.91
CA GLY A 96 -4.01 -9.43 -18.44
C GLY A 96 -3.22 -10.55 -17.77
N LEU A 97 -2.92 -10.43 -16.47
CA LEU A 97 -2.15 -11.40 -15.67
C LEU A 97 -3.06 -12.12 -14.63
N PRO A 98 -4.00 -12.97 -15.07
CA PRO A 98 -4.99 -13.59 -14.18
C PRO A 98 -4.39 -14.62 -13.22
N GLU A 99 -3.25 -15.23 -13.57
CA GLU A 99 -2.57 -16.21 -12.71
C GLU A 99 -1.96 -15.56 -11.47
N GLU A 100 -1.26 -14.44 -11.67
CA GLU A 100 -0.68 -13.62 -10.60
C GLU A 100 -1.78 -13.07 -9.68
N LYS A 101 -2.91 -12.66 -10.27
CA LYS A 101 -4.11 -12.26 -9.51
C LYS A 101 -4.63 -13.39 -8.60
N LYS A 102 -4.74 -14.62 -9.12
CA LYS A 102 -5.18 -15.78 -8.31
C LYS A 102 -4.20 -16.09 -7.18
N ALA A 103 -2.89 -16.06 -7.47
CA ALA A 103 -1.85 -16.29 -6.47
C ALA A 103 -1.88 -15.21 -5.36
N LEU A 104 -2.08 -13.95 -5.74
CA LEU A 104 -2.25 -12.83 -4.81
C LEU A 104 -3.46 -13.07 -3.89
N LEU A 105 -4.62 -13.34 -4.48
CA LEU A 105 -5.85 -13.57 -3.72
C LEU A 105 -5.69 -14.75 -2.77
N ASP A 106 -5.10 -15.86 -3.23
CA ASP A 106 -4.84 -17.04 -2.40
C ASP A 106 -3.96 -16.71 -1.18
N LYS A 107 -2.85 -15.99 -1.42
CA LYS A 107 -1.89 -15.58 -0.38
C LYS A 107 -2.49 -14.62 0.65
N TYR A 108 -3.44 -13.78 0.25
CA TYR A 108 -4.07 -12.78 1.13
C TYR A 108 -5.52 -13.11 1.51
N LYS A 109 -6.01 -14.34 1.28
CA LYS A 109 -7.35 -14.83 1.68
C LYS A 109 -7.66 -14.50 3.15
N ASP A 110 -6.69 -14.67 4.04
CA ASP A 110 -6.83 -14.40 5.47
C ASP A 110 -7.05 -12.92 5.82
N LEU A 111 -6.55 -11.99 4.99
CA LEU A 111 -6.81 -10.56 5.17
C LEU A 111 -8.23 -10.20 4.78
N TYR A 112 -8.76 -10.81 3.72
CA TYR A 112 -10.16 -10.61 3.31
C TYR A 112 -11.13 -11.20 4.32
N ASN A 113 -10.86 -12.41 4.83
CA ASN A 113 -11.70 -13.12 5.80
C ASN A 113 -11.62 -12.60 7.23
N LYS A 114 -10.67 -11.73 7.58
CA LYS A 114 -10.63 -11.17 8.94
C LYS A 114 -11.80 -10.18 9.12
N PRO A 115 -12.73 -10.43 10.06
CA PRO A 115 -13.76 -9.45 10.41
C PRO A 115 -13.05 -8.17 10.83
N SER A 116 -13.59 -7.03 10.41
CA SER A 116 -13.09 -5.75 10.90
C SER A 116 -13.09 -5.81 12.43
N ARG A 117 -12.10 -5.20 13.09
CA ARG A 117 -12.06 -5.14 14.56
C ARG A 117 -13.34 -4.48 15.15
N ASN A 118 -14.14 -3.80 14.30
CA ASN A 118 -15.49 -3.33 14.61
C ASN A 118 -16.54 -4.44 14.79
N ASP A 119 -16.42 -5.58 14.12
CA ASP A 119 -17.37 -6.70 14.28
C ASP A 119 -17.24 -7.35 15.66
N ARG A 120 -16.02 -7.40 16.22
CA ARG A 120 -15.78 -7.90 17.59
C ARG A 120 -16.39 -7.01 18.68
N LYS A 121 -16.55 -5.70 18.44
CA LYS A 121 -17.21 -4.79 19.39
C LYS A 121 -18.74 -4.96 19.41
N LYS A 122 -19.35 -5.46 18.34
CA LYS A 122 -20.81 -5.72 18.28
C LYS A 122 -21.19 -6.95 19.12
N GLY A 123 -20.37 -8.00 19.12
CA GLY A 123 -20.61 -9.22 19.92
C GLY A 123 -20.53 -8.99 21.43
N SER A 124 -19.65 -8.09 21.90
CA SER A 124 -19.52 -7.82 23.34
C SER A 124 -20.64 -6.96 23.91
N LYS A 125 -21.36 -6.18 23.09
CA LYS A 125 -22.56 -5.43 23.52
C LYS A 125 -23.79 -6.32 23.60
N PHE A 126 -23.94 -7.29 22.70
CA PHE A 126 -25.07 -8.23 22.73
C PHE A 126 -25.06 -9.13 23.97
N LYS A 127 -23.89 -9.66 24.38
CA LYS A 127 -23.79 -10.47 25.61
C LYS A 127 -24.11 -9.72 26.90
N LYS A 128 -23.88 -8.39 26.95
CA LYS A 128 -24.26 -7.57 28.12
C LYS A 128 -25.75 -7.25 28.18
N ALA A 129 -26.46 -7.28 27.05
CA ALA A 129 -27.89 -6.98 27.00
C ALA A 129 -28.77 -8.19 27.37
N GLU A 130 -28.33 -9.41 27.09
CA GLU A 130 -29.07 -10.63 27.50
C GLU A 130 -28.99 -10.90 29.00
N MET A 131 -27.85 -10.64 29.65
CA MET A 131 -27.69 -10.90 31.09
C MET A 131 -28.52 -9.97 31.98
N ASN A 132 -29.00 -8.83 31.45
CA ASN A 132 -29.84 -7.88 32.17
C ASN A 132 -31.35 -8.12 31.96
N LYS A 133 -31.75 -9.06 31.10
CA LYS A 133 -33.17 -9.39 30.86
C LYS A 133 -33.66 -10.61 31.63
N THR A 134 -32.76 -11.36 32.26
CA THR A 134 -33.10 -12.57 33.03
C THR A 134 -33.08 -12.35 34.54
N ALA A 135 -32.89 -11.10 35.00
CA ALA A 135 -32.79 -10.73 36.41
C ALA A 135 -33.83 -9.68 36.85
N GLY A 136 -34.97 -9.60 36.16
CA GLY A 136 -36.11 -8.75 36.50
C GLY A 136 -37.37 -9.57 36.68
#